data_AF-Q2Q0C0-F1
#
_entry.id   AF-Q2Q0C0-F1
#
_cell.length_a   1.000
_cell.length_b   1.000
_cell.length_c   1.000
_cell.angle_alpha   90.00
_cell.angle_beta   90.00
_cell.angle_gamma   90.00
#
_symmetry.space_group_name_H-M   'P 1'
#
loop_
_entity.id
_entity.type
_entity.pdbx_description
1 polymer ?
#
loop_
_entity_poly.entity_id
_entity_poly.type
_entity_poly.pdbx_seq_one_letter_code
_entity_poly.pdbx_strand_id
1 'polypeptide(L)'
;MLREAYTYGVPGMMTKSMTDRLAQSGHYSFHIGTPDPEMRRIASWMLTNEKDRLKIAKFIPKIWKRGGREDLKLAGLLLANMSDDELGESGWTVFLQLIQDRVSVEVFLETAEEFLRGGRQLPSDAWIRDAAAQSEVWAQLMVLMLSLDESRAKSHTTLLHGTPQGGELFERIRNRLIERVS
;
A
#
# COMPACT_ATOMS: atom_id res chain seq x y z
N MET A 1 3.79 18.96 14.35
CA MET A 1 4.45 17.70 14.77
C MET A 1 4.65 16.70 13.62
N LEU A 2 3.75 15.78 13.24
CA LEU A 2 4.11 14.79 12.18
C LEU A 2 4.32 15.41 10.78
N ARG A 3 3.40 16.28 10.33
CA ARG A 3 3.58 17.00 9.05
C ARG A 3 4.86 17.84 9.01
N GLU A 4 5.24 18.37 10.16
CA GLU A 4 6.46 19.16 10.33
C GLU A 4 7.70 18.26 10.26
N ALA A 5 7.65 17.06 10.83
CA ALA A 5 8.69 16.04 10.69
C ALA A 5 8.99 15.73 9.21
N TYR A 6 7.96 15.63 8.37
CA TYR A 6 8.12 15.44 6.92
C TYR A 6 8.92 16.59 6.27
N THR A 7 8.71 17.84 6.70
CA THR A 7 9.42 19.00 6.11
C THR A 7 10.92 19.01 6.40
N TYR A 8 11.37 18.46 7.52
CA TYR A 8 12.81 18.40 7.84
C TYR A 8 13.58 17.41 6.94
N GLY A 9 12.87 16.46 6.31
CA GLY A 9 13.45 15.54 5.34
C GLY A 9 13.52 16.11 3.91
N VAL A 10 13.02 17.32 3.66
CA VAL A 10 13.07 17.91 2.31
C VAL A 10 14.44 18.57 2.10
N PRO A 11 15.28 18.10 1.15
CA PRO A 11 16.56 18.75 0.88
C PRO A 11 16.34 20.18 0.39
N GLY A 12 17.10 21.14 0.93
CA GLY A 12 16.92 22.59 0.71
C GLY A 12 17.06 23.08 -0.74
N MET A 13 17.28 22.22 -1.73
CA MET A 13 17.39 22.55 -3.15
C MET A 13 16.79 21.47 -4.07
N MET A 14 15.59 20.96 -3.79
CA MET A 14 14.78 20.38 -4.87
C MET A 14 13.92 21.49 -5.48
N THR A 15 14.28 21.94 -6.68
CA THR A 15 13.29 22.45 -7.62
C THR A 15 12.19 21.41 -7.68
N LYS A 16 10.94 21.78 -7.31
CA LYS A 16 9.78 20.90 -7.48
C LYS A 16 9.85 20.33 -8.88
N SER A 17 10.13 19.03 -9.01
CA SER A 17 10.26 18.38 -10.30
C SER A 17 8.97 18.63 -11.07
N MET A 18 9.02 18.86 -12.40
CA MET A 18 7.80 18.97 -13.20
C MET A 18 6.87 17.75 -13.04
N THR A 19 7.41 16.60 -12.61
CA THR A 19 6.64 15.40 -12.23
C THR A 19 5.68 15.64 -11.06
N ASP A 20 6.02 16.50 -10.08
CA ASP A 20 5.14 16.86 -8.95
C ASP A 20 3.91 17.65 -9.38
N ARG A 21 4.00 18.40 -10.49
CA ARG A 21 2.86 19.12 -11.07
C ARG A 21 1.92 18.20 -11.84
N LEU A 22 2.41 17.08 -12.36
CA LEU A 22 1.61 16.08 -13.07
C LEU A 22 1.00 15.04 -12.11
N ALA A 23 1.57 14.86 -10.92
CA ALA A 23 1.09 13.95 -9.86
C ALA A 23 -0.14 14.47 -9.07
N GLN A 24 -0.93 15.38 -9.65
CA GLN A 24 -2.28 15.71 -9.18
C GLN A 24 -3.30 14.57 -9.45
N SER A 25 -2.85 13.40 -9.92
CA SER A 25 -3.65 12.21 -10.22
C SER A 25 -3.99 11.35 -9.01
N GLY A 26 -3.31 11.51 -7.86
CA GLY A 26 -3.40 10.57 -6.73
C GLY A 26 -4.50 10.83 -5.68
N HIS A 27 -5.32 11.88 -5.83
CA HIS A 27 -6.32 12.29 -4.82
C HIS A 27 -5.77 12.45 -3.38
N TYR A 28 -4.49 12.75 -3.20
CA TYR A 28 -3.90 12.97 -1.88
C TYR A 28 -4.44 14.25 -1.24
N SER A 29 -4.68 14.23 0.08
CA SER A 29 -5.09 15.43 0.83
C SER A 29 -3.96 16.45 1.01
N PHE A 30 -2.71 15.99 0.91
CA PHE A 30 -1.51 16.82 0.83
C PHE A 30 -0.33 16.03 0.24
N HIS A 31 0.65 16.75 -0.25
CA HIS A 31 1.95 16.24 -0.69
C HIS A 31 3.02 17.27 -0.32
N ILE A 32 4.00 16.88 0.50
CA ILE A 32 5.08 17.77 0.97
C ILE A 32 6.33 17.65 0.07
N GLY A 33 6.59 16.48 -0.48
CA GLY A 33 7.77 16.17 -1.30
C GLY A 33 8.90 15.52 -0.49
N THR A 34 8.57 14.80 0.59
CA THR A 34 9.60 14.10 1.37
C THR A 34 10.11 12.88 0.59
N PRO A 35 11.43 12.77 0.35
CA PRO A 35 11.97 11.67 -0.43
C PRO A 35 11.97 10.36 0.36
N ASP A 36 11.90 9.23 -0.35
CA ASP A 36 11.77 7.87 0.22
C ASP A 36 12.83 7.54 1.30
N PRO A 37 14.13 7.87 1.14
CA PRO A 37 15.12 7.62 2.19
C PRO A 37 14.80 8.31 3.52
N GLU A 38 14.24 9.52 3.48
CA GLU A 38 13.87 10.25 4.70
C GLU A 38 12.59 9.69 5.31
N MET A 39 11.61 9.26 4.49
CA MET A 39 10.44 8.54 4.98
C MET A 39 10.83 7.24 5.72
N ARG A 40 11.80 6.50 5.19
CA ARG A 40 12.35 5.29 5.85
C ARG A 40 13.06 5.62 7.16
N ARG A 41 13.83 6.71 7.22
CA ARG A 41 14.47 7.17 8.47
C ARG A 41 13.44 7.54 9.52
N ILE A 42 12.36 8.22 9.14
CA ILE A 42 11.24 8.54 10.06
C ILE A 42 10.61 7.26 10.59
N ALA A 43 10.26 6.30 9.72
CA ALA A 43 9.69 5.02 10.14
C ALA A 43 10.64 4.25 11.08
N SER A 44 11.92 4.14 10.72
CA SER A 44 12.95 3.51 11.56
C SER A 44 13.09 4.19 12.91
N TRP A 45 13.11 5.53 12.95
CA TRP A 45 13.19 6.28 14.20
C TRP A 45 11.96 6.03 15.08
N MET A 46 10.76 6.00 14.50
CA MET A 46 9.53 5.69 15.24
C MET A 46 9.58 4.28 15.85
N LEU A 47 9.97 3.28 15.05
CA LEU A 47 10.10 1.90 15.52
C LEU A 47 11.26 1.70 16.51
N THR A 48 12.27 2.56 16.51
CA THR A 48 13.38 2.48 17.47
C THR A 48 13.05 3.14 18.80
N ASN A 49 12.37 4.30 18.77
CA ASN A 49 12.19 5.13 19.96
C ASN A 49 10.86 4.88 20.69
N GLU A 50 9.81 4.48 19.99
CA GLU A 50 8.54 4.14 20.63
C GLU A 50 8.51 2.66 21.00
N LYS A 51 8.61 2.40 22.32
CA LYS A 51 8.63 1.04 22.88
C LYS A 51 7.23 0.43 22.94
N ASP A 52 6.18 1.25 23.03
CA ASP A 52 4.80 0.77 23.00
C ASP A 52 4.35 0.53 21.55
N ARG A 53 4.48 -0.71 21.10
CA ARG A 53 4.08 -1.13 19.75
C ARG A 53 2.59 -0.97 19.48
N LEU A 54 1.75 -1.15 20.50
CA LEU A 54 0.32 -0.94 20.39
C LEU A 54 0.00 0.54 20.08
N LYS A 55 0.80 1.46 20.61
CA LYS A 55 0.67 2.90 20.28
C LYS A 55 0.99 3.19 18.83
N ILE A 56 2.00 2.53 18.24
CA ILE A 56 2.31 2.62 16.81
C ILE A 56 1.17 2.00 15.99
N ALA A 57 0.70 0.79 16.34
CA ALA A 57 -0.40 0.12 15.66
C ALA A 57 -1.68 1.00 15.63
N LYS A 58 -2.03 1.62 16.77
CA LYS A 58 -3.17 2.57 16.87
C LYS A 58 -2.95 3.89 16.13
N PHE A 59 -1.72 4.20 15.74
CA PHE A 59 -1.38 5.41 15.00
C PHE A 59 -1.57 5.25 13.49
N ILE A 60 -1.28 4.06 12.95
CA ILE A 60 -1.41 3.72 11.53
C ILE A 60 -2.78 4.12 10.93
N PRO A 61 -3.95 3.70 11.48
CA PRO A 61 -5.24 4.08 10.90
C PRO A 61 -5.50 5.59 10.96
N LYS A 62 -4.93 6.30 11.93
CA LYS A 62 -5.09 7.76 12.07
C LYS A 62 -4.37 8.52 10.97
N ILE A 63 -3.14 8.09 10.62
CA ILE A 63 -2.40 8.71 9.52
C ILE A 63 -2.95 8.27 8.16
N TRP A 64 -3.38 7.02 8.03
CA TRP A 64 -4.06 6.53 6.82
C TRP A 64 -5.28 7.40 6.47
N LYS A 65 -6.18 7.61 7.45
CA LYS A 65 -7.38 8.43 7.30
C LYS A 65 -7.10 9.89 6.90
N ARG A 66 -5.92 10.42 7.23
CA ARG A 66 -5.53 11.78 6.80
C ARG A 66 -5.29 11.85 5.30
N GLY A 67 -4.92 10.76 4.63
CA GLY A 67 -4.87 10.64 3.17
C GLY A 67 -3.78 11.47 2.47
N GLY A 68 -2.77 11.94 3.19
CA GLY A 68 -1.61 12.60 2.56
C GLY A 68 -0.63 11.58 2.00
N ARG A 69 0.10 11.94 0.94
CA ARG A 69 1.06 11.02 0.31
C ARG A 69 2.09 10.49 1.32
N GLU A 70 2.71 11.38 2.10
CA GLU A 70 3.66 10.97 3.14
C GLU A 70 3.01 10.18 4.28
N ASP A 71 1.76 10.48 4.64
CA ASP A 71 1.06 9.69 5.66
C ASP A 71 0.81 8.25 5.20
N LEU A 72 0.36 8.06 3.96
CA LEU A 72 0.12 6.74 3.38
C LEU A 72 1.43 5.95 3.23
N LYS A 73 2.50 6.63 2.78
CA LYS A 73 3.84 6.03 2.71
C LYS A 73 4.34 5.61 4.09
N LEU A 74 4.21 6.47 5.10
CA LEU A 74 4.62 6.13 6.47
C LEU A 74 3.80 4.96 7.02
N ALA A 75 2.49 4.95 6.78
CA ALA A 75 1.62 3.84 7.18
C ALA A 75 2.08 2.51 6.55
N GLY A 76 2.34 2.50 5.25
CA GLY A 76 2.86 1.32 4.55
C GLY A 76 4.21 0.84 5.09
N LEU A 77 5.15 1.77 5.35
CA LEU A 77 6.44 1.44 5.96
C LEU A 77 6.29 0.86 7.37
N LEU A 78 5.40 1.41 8.20
CA LEU A 78 5.16 0.89 9.55
C LEU A 78 4.54 -0.51 9.49
N LEU A 79 3.50 -0.71 8.68
CA LEU A 79 2.87 -2.02 8.50
C LEU A 79 3.85 -3.08 7.96
N ALA A 80 4.74 -2.70 7.04
CA ALA A 80 5.74 -3.60 6.47
C ALA A 80 6.80 -4.05 7.48
N ASN A 81 7.05 -3.27 8.53
CA ASN A 81 8.12 -3.51 9.50
C ASN A 81 7.62 -3.91 10.89
N MET A 82 6.30 -4.02 11.09
CA MET A 82 5.69 -4.56 12.31
C MET A 82 5.29 -6.03 12.11
N SER A 83 5.52 -6.83 13.14
CA SER A 83 5.09 -8.23 13.19
C SER A 83 3.57 -8.36 13.34
N ASP A 84 3.03 -9.53 13.00
CA ASP A 84 1.60 -9.82 13.18
C ASP A 84 1.18 -9.75 14.66
N ASP A 85 2.06 -10.15 15.58
CA ASP A 85 1.81 -10.05 17.02
C ASP A 85 1.70 -8.58 17.50
N GLU A 86 2.55 -7.70 16.98
CA GLU A 86 2.50 -6.26 17.28
C GLU A 86 1.27 -5.56 16.68
N LEU A 87 0.78 -6.07 15.55
CA LEU A 87 -0.43 -5.58 14.89
C LEU A 87 -1.71 -6.22 15.46
N GLY A 88 -1.59 -7.38 16.13
CA GLY A 88 -2.70 -8.20 16.63
C GLY A 88 -3.41 -9.02 15.55
N GLU A 89 -3.01 -8.89 14.29
CA GLU A 89 -3.57 -9.58 13.12
C GLU A 89 -2.54 -9.57 11.98
N SER A 90 -2.74 -10.41 10.96
CA SER A 90 -1.98 -10.34 9.71
C SER A 90 -1.93 -8.92 9.17
N GLY A 91 -0.72 -8.42 8.90
CA GLY A 91 -0.53 -7.10 8.28
C GLY A 91 -1.29 -6.92 6.97
N TRP A 92 -1.52 -7.99 6.19
CA TRP A 92 -2.35 -7.95 4.98
C TRP A 92 -3.82 -7.69 5.29
N THR A 93 -4.35 -8.31 6.35
CA THR A 93 -5.73 -8.08 6.76
C THR A 93 -5.91 -6.66 7.30
N VAL A 94 -4.99 -6.20 8.17
CA VAL A 94 -4.98 -4.81 8.65
C VAL A 94 -4.95 -3.83 7.48
N PHE A 95 -4.10 -4.10 6.48
CA PHE A 95 -3.99 -3.25 5.30
C PHE A 95 -5.30 -3.21 4.48
N LEU A 96 -5.92 -4.35 4.20
CA LEU A 96 -7.22 -4.38 3.51
C LEU A 96 -8.32 -3.66 4.30
N GLN A 97 -8.34 -3.81 5.62
CA GLN A 97 -9.29 -3.11 6.49
C GLN A 97 -9.08 -1.59 6.50
N LEU A 98 -7.88 -1.09 6.22
CA LEU A 98 -7.64 0.35 6.03
C LEU A 98 -8.21 0.86 4.70
N ILE A 99 -8.30 0.00 3.69
CA ILE A 99 -8.88 0.31 2.38
C ILE A 99 -10.41 0.17 2.45
N GLN A 100 -11.04 0.95 3.34
CA GLN A 100 -12.50 1.11 3.40
C GLN A 100 -13.00 2.20 2.45
N ASP A 101 -12.13 3.14 2.07
CA ASP A 101 -12.39 4.21 1.10
C ASP A 101 -11.63 3.94 -0.22
N ARG A 102 -11.97 4.68 -1.30
CA ARG A 102 -11.25 4.57 -2.58
C ARG A 102 -9.79 4.96 -2.42
N VAL A 103 -8.90 3.96 -2.46
CA VAL A 103 -7.45 4.13 -2.50
C VAL A 103 -6.99 3.95 -3.95
N SER A 104 -5.99 4.73 -4.38
CA SER A 104 -5.46 4.59 -5.73
C SER A 104 -4.74 3.25 -5.90
N VAL A 105 -4.78 2.71 -7.12
CA VAL A 105 -4.04 1.48 -7.49
C VAL A 105 -2.55 1.62 -7.15
N GLU A 106 -1.98 2.82 -7.33
CA GLU A 106 -0.58 3.12 -7.01
C GLU A 106 -0.27 2.96 -5.52
N VAL A 107 -1.10 3.52 -4.63
CA VAL A 107 -0.89 3.40 -3.18
C VAL A 107 -1.00 1.95 -2.73
N PHE A 108 -1.95 1.20 -3.31
CA PHE A 108 -2.09 -0.22 -3.01
C PHE A 108 -0.83 -1.00 -3.37
N LEU A 109 -0.37 -0.87 -4.61
CA LEU A 109 0.81 -1.58 -5.12
C LEU A 109 2.08 -1.15 -4.38
N GLU A 110 2.29 0.15 -4.16
CA GLU A 110 3.45 0.64 -3.43
C GLU A 110 3.51 0.04 -2.02
N THR A 111 2.40 0.04 -1.30
CA THR A 111 2.34 -0.53 0.07
C THR A 111 2.56 -2.04 0.04
N ALA A 112 1.93 -2.75 -0.91
CA ALA A 112 2.06 -4.19 -1.04
C ALA A 112 3.50 -4.61 -1.43
N GLU A 113 4.17 -3.84 -2.28
CA GLU A 113 5.59 -4.05 -2.59
C GLU A 113 6.50 -3.78 -1.37
N GLU A 114 6.18 -2.77 -0.54
CA GLU A 114 6.91 -2.57 0.72
C GLU A 114 6.75 -3.76 1.68
N PHE A 115 5.60 -4.43 1.70
CA PHE A 115 5.41 -5.64 2.51
C PHE A 115 6.37 -6.74 2.07
N LEU A 116 6.47 -6.99 0.76
CA LEU A 116 7.40 -7.98 0.22
C LEU A 116 8.86 -7.59 0.49
N ARG A 117 9.19 -6.30 0.35
CA ARG A 117 10.52 -5.77 0.66
C ARG A 117 10.87 -5.90 2.16
N GLY A 118 9.87 -5.80 3.03
CA GLY A 118 9.98 -6.06 4.47
C GLY A 118 10.05 -7.54 4.84
N GLY A 119 10.01 -8.46 3.86
CA GLY A 119 10.11 -9.91 4.07
C GLY A 119 8.78 -10.61 4.32
N ARG A 120 7.66 -9.88 4.33
CA ARG A 120 6.33 -10.48 4.48
C ARG A 120 5.99 -11.26 3.22
N GLN A 121 5.51 -12.49 3.40
CA GLN A 121 5.08 -13.33 2.28
C GLN A 121 3.68 -12.92 1.81
N LEU A 122 3.38 -13.14 0.52
CA LEU A 122 2.01 -12.97 0.02
C LEU A 122 1.05 -13.93 0.76
N PRO A 123 -0.22 -13.54 0.96
CA PRO A 123 -1.23 -14.44 1.49
C PRO A 123 -1.42 -15.69 0.63
N SER A 124 -1.93 -16.77 1.22
CA SER A 124 -2.17 -18.03 0.52
C SER A 124 -3.25 -17.90 -0.57
N ASP A 125 -3.29 -18.85 -1.51
CA ASP A 125 -4.31 -18.85 -2.58
C ASP A 125 -5.74 -18.95 -2.03
N ALA A 126 -5.92 -19.66 -0.93
CA ALA A 126 -7.21 -19.73 -0.24
C ALA A 126 -7.62 -18.35 0.28
N TRP A 127 -6.70 -17.66 0.97
CA TRP A 127 -6.95 -16.32 1.49
C TRP A 127 -7.29 -15.32 0.38
N ILE A 128 -6.57 -15.36 -0.75
CA ILE A 128 -6.84 -14.46 -1.90
C ILE A 128 -8.26 -14.70 -2.44
N ARG A 129 -8.69 -15.96 -2.57
CA ARG A 129 -10.06 -16.28 -3.03
C ARG A 129 -11.12 -15.82 -2.03
N ASP A 130 -10.90 -16.07 -0.75
CA ASP A 130 -11.84 -15.70 0.31
C ASP A 130 -11.97 -14.18 0.44
N ALA A 131 -10.86 -13.45 0.30
CA ALA A 131 -10.83 -11.99 0.29
C ALA A 131 -11.53 -11.42 -0.96
N ALA A 132 -11.27 -11.98 -2.14
CA ALA A 132 -11.93 -11.55 -3.37
C ALA A 132 -13.46 -11.70 -3.33
N ALA A 133 -13.96 -12.69 -2.58
CA ALA A 133 -15.40 -12.92 -2.43
C ALA A 133 -16.11 -11.89 -1.53
N GLN A 134 -15.37 -11.05 -0.78
CA GLN A 134 -15.97 -10.11 0.18
C GLN A 134 -16.65 -8.91 -0.50
N SER A 135 -16.07 -8.39 -1.59
CA SER A 135 -16.62 -7.25 -2.34
C SER A 135 -15.96 -7.10 -3.71
N GLU A 136 -16.58 -6.33 -4.61
CA GLU A 136 -15.98 -5.99 -5.92
C GLU A 136 -14.64 -5.26 -5.77
N VAL A 137 -14.54 -4.35 -4.80
CA VAL A 137 -13.29 -3.63 -4.51
C VAL A 137 -12.20 -4.61 -4.09
N TRP A 138 -12.51 -5.54 -3.18
CA TRP A 138 -11.55 -6.53 -2.70
C TRP A 138 -11.14 -7.49 -3.82
N ALA A 139 -12.06 -7.89 -4.71
CA ALA A 139 -11.73 -8.67 -5.90
C ALA A 139 -10.69 -7.94 -6.77
N GLN A 140 -10.88 -6.64 -7.01
CA GLN A 140 -9.89 -5.82 -7.74
C GLN A 140 -8.54 -5.75 -7.01
N LEU A 141 -8.52 -5.55 -5.70
CA LEU A 141 -7.29 -5.55 -4.91
C LEU A 141 -6.56 -6.90 -4.97
N MET A 142 -7.31 -8.01 -5.01
CA MET A 142 -6.72 -9.35 -5.13
C MET A 142 -6.11 -9.60 -6.50
N VAL A 143 -6.73 -9.10 -7.58
CA VAL A 143 -6.10 -9.10 -8.91
C VAL A 143 -4.80 -8.29 -8.93
N LEU A 144 -4.77 -7.13 -8.27
CA LEU A 144 -3.55 -6.33 -8.12
C LEU A 144 -2.48 -7.08 -7.31
N MET A 145 -2.88 -7.77 -6.23
CA MET A 145 -1.97 -8.58 -5.42
C MET A 145 -1.32 -9.71 -6.23
N LEU A 146 -2.08 -10.35 -7.14
CA LEU A 146 -1.53 -11.37 -8.05
C LEU A 146 -0.49 -10.81 -9.02
N SER A 147 -0.47 -9.50 -9.27
CA SER A 147 0.58 -8.88 -10.08
C SER A 147 1.95 -8.83 -9.38
N LEU A 148 2.00 -9.05 -8.07
CA LEU A 148 3.23 -9.11 -7.29
C LEU A 148 3.92 -10.48 -7.39
N ASP A 149 3.16 -11.53 -7.75
CA ASP A 149 3.68 -12.85 -8.08
C ASP A 149 2.82 -13.47 -9.19
N GLU A 150 3.17 -13.13 -10.42
CA GLU A 150 2.41 -13.52 -11.61
C GLU A 150 2.41 -15.04 -11.83
N SER A 151 3.29 -15.80 -11.17
CA SER A 151 3.31 -17.27 -11.28
C SER A 151 2.03 -17.91 -10.74
N ARG A 152 1.36 -17.22 -9.80
CA ARG A 152 0.11 -17.67 -9.16
C ARG A 152 -1.13 -17.34 -9.98
N ALA A 153 -1.01 -16.54 -11.04
CA ALA A 153 -2.14 -16.10 -11.86
C ALA A 153 -2.93 -17.28 -12.46
N LYS A 154 -2.25 -18.38 -12.86
CA LYS A 154 -2.89 -19.58 -13.43
C LYS A 154 -3.88 -20.25 -12.49
N SER A 155 -3.65 -20.16 -11.17
CA SER A 155 -4.56 -20.72 -10.16
C SER A 155 -5.81 -19.86 -9.93
N HIS A 156 -5.87 -18.68 -10.53
CA HIS A 156 -6.90 -17.65 -10.27
C HIS A 156 -7.55 -17.11 -11.55
N THR A 157 -7.57 -17.89 -12.63
CA THR A 157 -8.19 -17.51 -13.92
C THR A 157 -9.65 -17.05 -13.75
N THR A 158 -10.45 -17.74 -12.93
CA THR A 158 -11.83 -17.33 -12.63
C THR A 158 -11.91 -15.94 -12.01
N LEU A 159 -10.99 -15.60 -11.11
CA LEU A 159 -10.92 -14.27 -10.50
C LEU A 159 -10.53 -13.22 -11.55
N LEU A 160 -9.50 -13.50 -12.36
CA LEU A 160 -9.02 -12.57 -13.39
C LEU A 160 -10.11 -12.22 -14.42
N HIS A 161 -10.91 -13.19 -14.85
CA HIS A 161 -11.99 -12.94 -15.81
C HIS A 161 -13.28 -12.44 -15.16
N GLY A 162 -13.58 -12.87 -13.93
CA GLY A 162 -14.82 -12.54 -13.22
C GLY A 162 -14.82 -11.21 -12.48
N THR A 163 -13.65 -10.59 -12.24
CA THR A 163 -13.56 -9.31 -11.52
C THR A 163 -14.17 -8.17 -12.37
N PRO A 164 -15.01 -7.30 -11.78
CA PRO A 164 -15.56 -6.13 -12.46
C PRO A 164 -14.48 -5.20 -13.00
N GLN A 165 -14.83 -4.45 -14.06
CA GLN A 165 -13.90 -3.50 -14.67
C GLN A 165 -13.49 -2.40 -13.68
N GLY A 166 -12.22 -2.03 -13.72
CA GLY A 166 -11.64 -0.95 -12.92
C GLY A 166 -11.11 0.20 -13.77
N GLY A 167 -10.28 1.05 -13.16
CA GLY A 167 -9.59 2.13 -13.88
C GLY A 167 -8.54 1.62 -14.87
N GLU A 168 -8.05 2.50 -15.75
CA GLU A 168 -7.09 2.16 -16.81
C GLU A 168 -5.87 1.37 -16.32
N LEU A 169 -5.25 1.82 -15.22
CA LEU A 169 -4.08 1.15 -14.66
C LEU A 169 -4.41 -0.27 -14.17
N PHE A 170 -5.58 -0.44 -13.53
CA PHE A 170 -6.05 -1.74 -13.09
C PHE A 170 -6.26 -2.68 -14.29
N GLU A 171 -6.97 -2.21 -15.32
CA GLU A 171 -7.24 -3.02 -16.53
C GLU A 171 -5.95 -3.40 -17.26
N ARG A 172 -4.98 -2.48 -17.37
CA ARG A 172 -3.67 -2.78 -17.96
C ARG A 172 -2.94 -3.89 -17.20
N ILE A 173 -2.98 -3.87 -15.87
CA ILE A 173 -2.36 -4.91 -15.04
C ILE A 173 -3.10 -6.24 -15.21
N ARG A 174 -4.43 -6.22 -15.14
CA ARG A 174 -5.29 -7.39 -15.31
C ARG A 174 -5.09 -8.05 -16.67
N ASN A 175 -5.08 -7.29 -17.76
CA ASN A 175 -4.92 -7.81 -19.11
C ASN A 175 -3.57 -8.51 -19.30
N ARG A 176 -2.49 -7.90 -18.79
CA ARG A 176 -1.16 -8.52 -18.78
C ARG A 176 -1.15 -9.86 -18.02
N LEU A 177 -1.88 -9.97 -16.90
CA LEU A 177 -2.02 -11.24 -16.17
C LEU A 177 -2.81 -12.27 -16.98
N ILE A 178 -3.88 -11.86 -17.65
CA ILE A 178 -4.69 -12.72 -18.53
C ILE A 178 -3.85 -13.26 -19.70
N GLU A 179 -3.03 -12.41 -20.33
CA GLU A 179 -2.12 -12.81 -21.41
C GLU A 179 -1.10 -13.86 -20.98
N ARG A 180 -0.68 -13.86 -19.70
CA ARG A 180 0.27 -14.86 -19.17
C ARG A 180 -0.35 -16.21 -18.83
N VAL A 181 -1.66 -16.27 -18.65
CA VAL A 181 -2.38 -17.52 -18.34
C VAL A 181 -3.03 -18.15 -19.57
N SER A 182 -3.09 -17.41 -20.69
CA SER A 182 -3.54 -17.87 -22.01
C SER A 182 -2.45 -18.68 -22.71
#